data_AF-A0A2E7JEH7-F1
#
_entry.id   AF-A0A2E7JEH7-F1
#
_cell.length_a   1.000
_cell.length_b   1.000
_cell.length_c   1.000
_cell.angle_alpha   90.00
_cell.angle_beta   90.00
_cell.angle_gamma   90.00
#
_symmetry.space_group_name_H-M   'P 1'
#
loop_
_entity.id
_entity.type
_entity.pdbx_description
1 polymer ?
#
loop_
_entity_poly.entity_id
_entity_poly.type
_entity_poly.pdbx_seq_one_letter_code
_entity_poly.pdbx_strand_id
1 'polypeptide(L)'
;MTEFTPDNHYAGLLTQAKALFRITQSQEAIISTLRSKLTELESQLAMVGTAEIEAQRAANEQLTNEIELIAAKCERLTESFATLMEHSTGVAGLHLNGDVAPWSELTEGGRFEEWLLPLSEPRDQSIDALKAQWQAEAIPDFIRDMGERLRTQDNRITADPLFCVFEKDYVVTEEGYGHDRIDWADVRDEYTLIDPDSDKWHRLEALYQACRDVDKNYQRNAIKLVDKFVTAAFTEEGAKDHIRMNGHNLRKPFVYVTSLFRTPEMIELRDWLKNQGMQEVTNAD
;
A
#
# COMPACT_ATOMS: atom_id res chain seq x y z
N MET A 1 15.14 37.99 -70.43
CA MET A 1 14.90 37.83 -68.99
C MET A 1 13.51 37.26 -68.84
N THR A 2 13.39 35.94 -68.72
CA THR A 2 12.12 35.24 -68.54
C THR A 2 11.70 35.36 -67.08
N GLU A 3 10.61 36.07 -66.84
CA GLU A 3 9.99 36.18 -65.52
C GLU A 3 9.54 34.80 -65.06
N PHE A 4 10.06 34.38 -63.90
CA PHE A 4 9.66 33.16 -63.22
C PHE A 4 8.31 33.39 -62.55
N THR A 5 7.21 33.00 -63.20
CA THR A 5 5.88 32.97 -62.57
C THR A 5 5.79 31.76 -61.65
N PRO A 6 5.59 31.92 -60.33
CA PRO A 6 5.52 30.79 -59.41
C PRO A 6 4.28 29.94 -59.71
N ASP A 7 4.50 28.65 -59.98
CA ASP A 7 3.44 27.68 -60.27
C ASP A 7 2.41 27.60 -59.12
N ASN A 8 1.14 27.45 -59.50
CA ASN A 8 -0.05 27.40 -58.63
C ASN A 8 0.06 26.31 -57.52
N HIS A 9 0.92 25.31 -57.73
CA HIS A 9 1.20 24.23 -56.79
C HIS A 9 1.99 24.68 -55.54
N TYR A 10 2.88 25.67 -55.67
CA TYR A 10 3.66 26.22 -54.55
C TYR A 10 2.79 27.08 -53.62
N ALA A 11 1.81 27.81 -54.18
CA ALA A 11 0.86 28.61 -53.41
C ALA A 11 -0.07 27.72 -52.54
N GLY A 12 -0.49 26.56 -53.07
CA GLY A 12 -1.27 25.56 -52.33
C GLY A 12 -0.50 24.95 -51.15
N LEU A 13 0.76 24.55 -51.38
CA LEU A 13 1.64 24.01 -50.34
C LEU A 13 1.94 25.04 -49.24
N LEU A 14 2.19 26.29 -49.60
CA LEU A 14 2.42 27.38 -48.64
C LEU A 14 1.17 27.65 -47.78
N THR A 15 -0.01 27.53 -48.37
CA THR A 15 -1.30 27.70 -47.66
C THR A 15 -1.54 26.56 -46.67
N GLN A 16 -1.26 25.32 -47.07
CA GLN A 16 -1.33 24.15 -46.19
C GLN A 16 -0.31 24.23 -45.04
N ALA A 17 0.93 24.64 -45.32
CA ALA A 17 1.96 24.82 -44.30
C ALA A 17 1.59 25.89 -43.26
N LYS A 18 0.99 27.01 -43.70
CA LYS A 18 0.46 28.04 -42.79
C LYS A 18 -0.71 27.53 -41.95
N ALA A 19 -1.58 26.70 -42.51
CA ALA A 19 -2.69 26.10 -41.77
C ALA A 19 -2.18 25.12 -40.70
N LEU A 20 -1.24 24.23 -41.05
CA LEU A 20 -0.59 23.32 -40.10
C LEU A 20 0.11 24.07 -38.99
N PHE A 21 0.86 25.13 -39.30
CA PHE A 21 1.54 25.95 -38.30
C PHE A 21 0.56 26.59 -37.31
N ARG A 22 -0.59 27.10 -37.78
CA ARG A 22 -1.65 27.63 -36.91
C ARG A 22 -2.27 26.56 -36.02
N ILE A 23 -2.45 25.35 -36.55
CA ILE A 23 -2.95 24.20 -35.78
C ILE A 23 -1.95 23.86 -34.67
N THR A 24 -0.66 23.79 -34.98
CA THR A 24 0.39 23.50 -33.99
C THR A 24 0.44 24.56 -32.90
N GLN A 25 0.41 25.85 -33.25
CA GLN A 25 0.36 26.93 -32.25
C GLN A 25 -0.91 26.87 -31.39
N SER A 26 -2.06 26.55 -31.99
CA SER A 26 -3.30 26.35 -31.25
C SER A 26 -3.22 25.15 -30.31
N GLN A 27 -2.58 24.06 -30.72
CA GLN A 27 -2.38 22.87 -29.90
C GLN A 27 -1.46 23.17 -28.72
N GLU A 28 -0.37 23.92 -28.92
CA GLU A 28 0.53 24.35 -27.84
C GLU A 28 -0.17 25.23 -26.80
N ALA A 29 -1.04 26.15 -27.24
CA ALA A 29 -1.85 26.98 -26.35
C ALA A 29 -2.83 26.14 -25.51
N ILE A 30 -3.47 25.14 -26.13
CA ILE A 30 -4.37 24.21 -25.42
C ILE A 30 -3.58 23.37 -24.42
N ILE A 31 -2.43 22.81 -24.81
CA ILE A 31 -1.57 21.99 -23.94
C ILE A 31 -1.09 22.81 -22.74
N SER A 32 -0.67 24.06 -22.95
CA SER A 32 -0.26 24.98 -21.88
C SER A 32 -1.40 25.21 -20.88
N THR A 33 -2.61 25.47 -21.40
CA THR A 33 -3.80 25.69 -20.56
C THR A 33 -4.16 24.44 -19.75
N LEU A 34 -4.09 23.26 -20.37
CA LEU A 34 -4.36 21.99 -19.68
C LEU A 34 -3.33 21.68 -18.60
N ARG A 35 -2.04 21.96 -18.85
CA ARG A 35 -0.98 21.81 -17.84
C ARG A 35 -1.21 22.72 -16.64
N SER A 36 -1.56 23.99 -16.89
CA SER A 36 -1.89 24.93 -15.80
C SER A 36 -3.07 24.44 -14.95
N LYS A 37 -4.13 23.94 -15.59
CA LYS A 37 -5.29 23.38 -14.88
C LYS A 37 -4.95 22.11 -14.09
N LEU A 38 -4.10 21.25 -14.64
CA LEU A 38 -3.65 20.04 -13.95
C LEU A 38 -2.91 20.39 -12.67
N THR A 39 -1.95 21.33 -12.73
CA THR A 39 -1.20 21.79 -11.56
C THR A 39 -2.10 22.44 -10.51
N GLU A 40 -3.12 23.19 -10.92
CA GLU A 40 -4.09 23.78 -10.00
C GLU A 40 -4.94 22.71 -9.30
N LEU A 41 -5.41 21.69 -10.04
CA LEU A 41 -6.15 20.56 -9.46
C LEU A 41 -5.28 19.72 -8.52
N GLU A 42 -4.01 19.47 -8.86
CA GLU A 42 -3.05 18.77 -8.00
C GLU A 42 -2.82 19.55 -6.69
N SER A 43 -2.70 20.87 -6.76
CA SER A 43 -2.59 21.72 -5.57
C SER A 43 -3.85 21.72 -4.71
N GLN A 44 -5.04 21.73 -5.33
CA GLN A 44 -6.32 21.66 -4.62
C GLN A 44 -6.49 20.31 -3.92
N LEU A 45 -6.16 19.20 -4.60
CA LEU A 45 -6.23 17.86 -4.04
C LEU A 45 -5.29 17.68 -2.84
N ALA A 46 -4.07 18.22 -2.92
CA ALA A 46 -3.11 18.20 -1.82
C ALA A 46 -3.61 18.97 -0.59
N MET A 47 -4.24 20.13 -0.78
CA MET A 47 -4.79 20.92 0.33
C MET A 47 -6.01 20.28 1.00
N VAL A 48 -6.92 19.66 0.24
CA VAL A 48 -8.13 19.04 0.79
C VAL A 48 -7.77 17.82 1.64
N GLY A 49 -6.87 16.96 1.15
CA GLY A 49 -6.46 15.76 1.87
C GLY A 49 -5.75 16.05 3.20
N THR A 50 -4.89 17.07 3.26
CA THR A 50 -4.20 17.42 4.51
C THR A 50 -5.10 18.14 5.49
N ALA A 51 -5.93 19.08 5.03
CA ALA A 51 -6.82 19.85 5.90
C ALA A 51 -7.87 18.98 6.58
N GLU A 52 -8.41 17.97 5.89
CA GLU A 52 -9.41 17.06 6.45
C GLU A 52 -8.79 16.13 7.50
N ILE A 53 -7.57 15.63 7.26
CA ILE A 53 -6.82 14.82 8.24
C ILE A 53 -6.45 15.65 9.47
N GLU A 54 -5.98 16.89 9.27
CA GLU A 54 -5.63 17.80 10.37
C GLU A 54 -6.86 18.19 11.19
N ALA A 55 -7.99 18.47 10.55
CA ALA A 55 -9.25 18.74 11.23
C ALA A 55 -9.72 17.54 12.06
N GLN A 56 -9.62 16.32 11.51
CA GLN A 56 -9.98 15.11 12.24
C GLN A 56 -9.04 14.84 13.43
N ARG A 57 -7.73 15.09 13.27
CA ARG A 57 -6.76 14.99 14.37
C ARG A 57 -7.07 15.98 15.49
N ALA A 58 -7.35 17.24 15.15
CA ALA A 58 -7.71 18.27 16.12
C ALA A 58 -9.02 17.92 16.86
N ALA A 59 -10.02 17.39 16.15
CA ALA A 59 -11.26 16.92 16.77
C ALA A 59 -11.02 15.74 17.74
N ASN A 60 -10.17 14.78 17.36
CA ASN A 60 -9.81 13.65 18.22
C ASN A 60 -9.03 14.10 19.47
N GLU A 61 -8.11 15.05 19.33
CA GLU A 61 -7.37 15.65 20.44
C GLU A 61 -8.32 16.37 21.41
N GLN A 62 -9.27 17.14 20.88
CA GLN A 62 -10.28 17.81 21.70
C GLN A 62 -11.14 16.80 22.49
N LEU A 63 -11.63 15.74 21.84
CA LEU A 63 -12.41 14.70 22.51
C LEU A 63 -11.61 14.00 23.61
N THR A 64 -10.32 13.76 23.37
CA THR A 64 -9.41 13.16 24.38
C THR A 64 -9.30 14.06 25.61
N ASN A 65 -9.09 15.36 25.41
CA ASN A 65 -9.03 16.34 26.49
C ASN A 65 -10.34 16.44 27.28
N GLU A 66 -11.49 16.35 26.60
CA GLU A 66 -12.81 16.35 27.25
C GLU A 66 -13.02 15.10 28.12
N ILE A 67 -12.61 13.92 27.65
CA ILE A 67 -12.66 12.66 28.40
C ILE A 67 -11.81 12.76 29.68
N GLU A 68 -10.57 13.24 29.55
CA GLU A 68 -9.66 13.40 30.70
C GLU A 68 -10.23 14.39 31.74
N LEU A 69 -10.79 15.52 31.27
CA LEU A 69 -11.41 16.51 32.14
C LEU A 69 -12.62 15.93 32.89
N ILE A 70 -13.47 15.15 32.22
CA ILE A 70 -14.63 14.50 32.84
C ILE A 70 -14.16 13.46 33.86
N ALA A 71 -13.17 12.62 33.52
CA ALA A 71 -12.61 11.63 34.43
C ALA A 71 -12.07 12.31 35.71
N ALA A 72 -11.28 13.38 35.58
CA ALA A 72 -10.76 14.12 36.71
C ALA A 72 -11.87 14.80 37.54
N LYS A 73 -12.95 15.28 36.91
CA LYS A 73 -14.13 15.82 37.63
C LYS A 73 -14.84 14.74 38.43
N CYS A 74 -15.07 13.57 37.84
CA CYS A 74 -15.72 12.46 38.52
C CYS A 74 -14.87 11.97 39.70
N GLU A 75 -13.54 11.98 39.59
CA GLU A 75 -12.62 11.55 40.67
C GLU A 75 -12.74 12.49 41.87
N ARG A 76 -12.61 13.80 41.64
CA ARG A 76 -12.84 14.81 42.70
C ARG A 76 -14.23 14.72 43.32
N LEU A 77 -15.26 14.39 42.53
CA LEU A 77 -16.61 14.21 43.04
C LEU A 77 -16.68 13.00 44.00
N THR A 78 -16.03 11.90 43.63
CA THR A 78 -15.95 10.67 44.43
C THR A 78 -15.21 10.93 45.75
N GLU A 79 -14.08 11.63 45.71
CA GLU A 79 -13.33 12.06 46.90
C GLU A 79 -14.14 13.00 47.80
N SER A 80 -14.89 13.94 47.21
CA SER A 80 -15.75 14.85 47.95
C SER A 80 -16.87 14.10 48.67
N PHE A 81 -17.47 13.09 48.03
CA PHE A 81 -18.47 12.21 48.66
C PHE A 81 -17.86 11.35 49.76
N ALA A 82 -16.68 10.77 49.55
CA ALA A 82 -15.97 10.01 50.59
C ALA A 82 -15.70 10.87 51.83
N THR A 83 -15.20 12.10 51.61
CA THR A 83 -14.96 13.09 52.68
C THR A 83 -16.26 13.47 53.39
N LEU A 84 -17.35 13.68 52.64
CA LEU A 84 -18.66 13.97 53.22
C LEU A 84 -19.15 12.81 54.11
N MET A 85 -18.99 11.57 53.65
CA MET A 85 -19.38 10.37 54.40
C MET A 85 -18.56 10.19 55.68
N GLU A 86 -17.26 10.49 55.63
CA GLU A 86 -16.38 10.43 56.81
C GLU A 86 -16.77 11.47 57.87
N HIS A 87 -17.19 12.67 57.45
CA HIS A 87 -17.52 13.78 58.33
C HIS A 87 -19.01 13.91 58.65
N SER A 88 -19.85 12.95 58.27
CA SER A 88 -21.28 12.98 58.57
C SER A 88 -21.85 11.59 58.87
N THR A 89 -22.96 11.52 59.60
CA THR A 89 -23.57 10.25 60.00
C THR A 89 -24.51 9.66 58.97
N GLY A 90 -24.97 10.45 58.00
CA GLY A 90 -25.96 10.03 57.02
C GLY A 90 -26.76 11.20 56.45
N VAL A 91 -27.85 10.88 55.74
CA VAL A 91 -28.73 11.85 55.07
C VAL A 91 -30.04 12.01 55.85
N ALA A 92 -30.25 13.19 56.43
CA ALA A 92 -31.50 13.52 57.11
C ALA A 92 -32.64 13.75 56.12
N GLY A 93 -33.82 13.20 56.42
CA GLY A 93 -35.05 13.44 55.64
C GLY A 93 -35.23 12.51 54.43
N LEU A 94 -34.29 11.60 54.16
CA LEU A 94 -34.41 10.61 53.09
C LEU A 94 -35.59 9.66 53.31
N HIS A 95 -35.87 9.29 54.56
CA HIS A 95 -37.00 8.43 54.94
C HIS A 95 -38.34 9.17 55.02
N LEU A 96 -38.37 10.49 54.75
CA LEU A 96 -39.55 11.37 54.82
C LEU A 96 -40.28 11.40 56.19
N ASN A 97 -39.65 10.87 57.24
CA ASN A 97 -40.16 10.83 58.61
C ASN A 97 -39.32 11.68 59.60
N GLY A 98 -38.24 12.32 59.11
CA GLY A 98 -37.33 13.15 59.91
C GLY A 98 -36.11 12.41 60.47
N ASP A 99 -36.03 11.08 60.31
CA ASP A 99 -34.87 10.30 60.75
C ASP A 99 -33.68 10.46 59.78
N VAL A 100 -32.48 10.19 60.31
CA VAL A 100 -31.25 10.16 59.53
C VAL A 100 -31.09 8.77 58.91
N ALA A 101 -30.99 8.71 57.58
CA ALA A 101 -30.58 7.50 56.87
C ALA A 101 -29.06 7.36 56.96
N PRO A 102 -28.53 6.37 57.70
CA PRO A 102 -27.09 6.20 57.82
C PRO A 102 -26.47 5.84 56.46
N TRP A 103 -25.21 6.21 56.24
CA TRP A 103 -24.53 5.93 54.97
C TRP A 103 -24.54 4.44 54.57
N SER A 104 -24.53 3.53 55.55
CA SER A 104 -24.66 2.09 55.33
C SER A 104 -25.96 1.65 54.63
N GLU A 105 -27.02 2.48 54.69
CA GLU A 105 -28.25 2.22 53.92
C GLU A 105 -28.14 2.63 52.46
N LEU A 106 -27.20 3.51 52.09
CA LEU A 106 -27.02 4.00 50.71
C LEU A 106 -25.84 3.32 49.99
N THR A 107 -24.98 2.60 50.71
CA THR A 107 -23.87 1.80 50.14
C THR A 107 -24.29 0.34 49.91
N GLU A 108 -23.40 -0.48 49.34
CA GLU A 108 -23.63 -1.90 49.05
C GLU A 108 -24.26 -2.67 50.22
N GLY A 109 -25.32 -3.43 49.94
CA GLY A 109 -26.14 -4.17 50.90
C GLY A 109 -27.20 -3.32 51.61
N GLY A 110 -27.28 -2.02 51.31
CA GLY A 110 -28.20 -1.05 51.90
C GLY A 110 -29.57 -0.97 51.21
N ARG A 111 -30.55 -0.40 51.90
CA ARG A 111 -31.92 -0.24 51.38
C ARG A 111 -32.02 0.69 50.15
N PHE A 112 -31.12 1.65 50.05
CA PHE A 112 -31.04 2.67 49.00
C PHE A 112 -29.73 2.54 48.21
N GLU A 113 -29.14 1.35 48.20
CA GLU A 113 -27.83 1.10 47.59
C GLU A 113 -27.74 1.55 46.13
N GLU A 114 -28.83 1.44 45.35
CA GLU A 114 -28.91 1.86 43.94
C GLU A 114 -28.52 3.32 43.68
N TRP A 115 -28.61 4.19 44.69
CA TRP A 115 -28.36 5.62 44.53
C TRP A 115 -26.86 5.96 44.54
N LEU A 116 -26.05 5.20 45.29
CA LEU A 116 -24.60 5.39 45.35
C LEU A 116 -23.81 4.22 44.77
N LEU A 117 -24.44 3.07 44.48
CA LEU A 117 -23.78 1.93 43.82
C LEU A 117 -23.01 2.35 42.56
N PRO A 118 -23.59 3.13 41.63
CA PRO A 118 -22.89 3.56 40.41
C PRO A 118 -21.65 4.44 40.66
N LEU A 119 -21.53 5.04 41.85
CA LEU A 119 -20.35 5.81 42.26
C LEU A 119 -19.28 4.93 42.91
N SER A 120 -19.65 3.75 43.40
CA SER A 120 -18.76 2.75 44.01
C SER A 120 -18.33 1.65 43.05
N GLU A 121 -18.97 1.51 41.89
CA GLU A 121 -18.52 0.59 40.84
C GLU A 121 -17.11 0.99 40.37
N PRO A 122 -16.15 0.04 40.33
CA PRO A 122 -14.81 0.34 39.87
C PRO A 122 -14.84 0.87 38.42
N ARG A 123 -14.35 2.10 38.26
CA ARG A 123 -14.24 2.83 36.98
C ARG A 123 -13.44 2.06 35.92
N ASP A 124 -12.64 1.09 36.36
CA ASP A 124 -11.70 0.29 35.57
C ASP A 124 -12.36 -0.59 34.50
N GLN A 125 -13.64 -0.95 34.65
CA GLN A 125 -14.30 -1.82 33.67
C GLN A 125 -14.77 -1.10 32.39
N SER A 126 -14.75 0.23 32.34
CA SER A 126 -15.32 0.96 31.21
C SER A 126 -14.31 1.80 30.43
N ILE A 127 -13.42 2.57 31.04
CA ILE A 127 -12.49 3.40 30.24
C ILE A 127 -11.23 2.63 29.85
N ASP A 128 -10.57 1.98 30.81
CA ASP A 128 -9.32 1.26 30.51
C ASP A 128 -9.58 -0.04 29.76
N ALA A 129 -10.70 -0.71 30.03
CA ALA A 129 -11.16 -1.84 29.21
C ALA A 129 -11.53 -1.42 27.78
N LEU A 130 -12.21 -0.28 27.57
CA LEU A 130 -12.50 0.22 26.23
C LEU A 130 -11.24 0.74 25.52
N LYS A 131 -10.31 1.37 26.24
CA LYS A 131 -8.98 1.75 25.71
C LYS A 131 -8.19 0.52 25.32
N ALA A 132 -8.17 -0.52 26.16
CA ALA A 132 -7.50 -1.79 25.87
C ALA A 132 -8.19 -2.53 24.72
N GLN A 133 -9.51 -2.49 24.62
CA GLN A 133 -10.25 -3.05 23.48
C GLN A 133 -9.95 -2.27 22.19
N TRP A 134 -9.94 -0.94 22.23
CA TRP A 134 -9.58 -0.09 21.09
C TRP A 134 -8.11 -0.27 20.68
N GLN A 135 -7.20 -0.48 21.65
CA GLN A 135 -5.81 -0.81 21.41
C GLN A 135 -5.59 -2.27 20.95
N ALA A 136 -6.43 -3.21 21.37
CA ALA A 136 -6.41 -4.60 20.89
C ALA A 136 -6.99 -4.72 19.47
N GLU A 137 -7.93 -3.84 19.11
CA GLU A 137 -8.36 -3.59 17.73
C GLU A 137 -7.29 -2.81 16.93
N ALA A 138 -6.29 -2.22 17.60
CA ALA A 138 -5.19 -1.53 16.96
C ALA A 138 -4.12 -2.53 16.49
N ILE A 139 -4.10 -2.70 15.16
CA ILE A 139 -3.09 -3.38 14.36
C ILE A 139 -3.11 -4.91 14.55
N PRO A 140 -3.52 -5.68 13.52
CA PRO A 140 -3.50 -7.15 13.58
C PRO A 140 -2.11 -7.74 13.83
N ASP A 141 -2.03 -8.91 14.47
CA ASP A 141 -0.76 -9.58 14.78
C ASP A 141 0.13 -9.82 13.55
N PHE A 142 -0.46 -10.13 12.40
CA PHE A 142 0.32 -10.32 11.18
C PHE A 142 1.08 -9.06 10.73
N ILE A 143 0.59 -7.86 11.09
CA ILE A 143 1.29 -6.59 10.84
C ILE A 143 2.46 -6.42 11.82
N ARG A 144 2.28 -6.80 13.09
CA ARG A 144 3.37 -6.82 14.09
C ARG A 144 4.48 -7.80 13.68
N ASP A 145 4.11 -9.01 13.26
CA ASP A 145 5.04 -10.02 12.74
C ASP A 145 5.77 -9.55 11.47
N MET A 146 5.07 -8.80 10.61
CA MET A 146 5.67 -8.21 9.43
C MET A 146 6.66 -7.10 9.81
N GLY A 147 6.34 -6.28 10.81
CA GLY A 147 7.24 -5.26 11.36
C GLY A 147 8.53 -5.85 11.93
N GLU A 148 8.42 -6.92 12.72
CA GLU A 148 9.60 -7.66 13.23
C GLU A 148 10.47 -8.19 12.09
N ARG A 149 9.86 -8.84 11.09
CA ARG A 149 10.59 -9.34 9.92
C ARG A 149 11.28 -8.22 9.14
N LEU A 150 10.62 -7.08 8.95
CA LEU A 150 11.19 -5.91 8.28
C LEU A 150 12.42 -5.34 9.02
N ARG A 151 12.49 -5.51 10.34
CA ARG A 151 13.63 -5.09 11.15
C ARG A 151 14.78 -6.09 11.14
N THR A 152 14.48 -7.38 11.13
CA THR A 152 15.49 -8.45 11.36
C THR A 152 15.99 -9.13 10.09
N GLN A 153 15.22 -9.09 9.01
CA GLN A 153 15.64 -9.71 7.75
C GLN A 153 16.86 -9.01 7.14
N ASP A 154 17.66 -9.78 6.40
CA ASP A 154 18.77 -9.24 5.61
C ASP A 154 18.23 -8.28 4.53
N ASN A 155 18.84 -7.11 4.42
CA ASN A 155 18.50 -6.12 3.38
C ASN A 155 19.14 -6.45 2.02
N ARG A 156 19.95 -7.50 1.93
CA ARG A 156 20.70 -7.93 0.74
C ARG A 156 21.48 -6.79 0.10
N ILE A 157 22.10 -5.95 0.93
CA ILE A 157 22.92 -4.79 0.49
C ILE A 157 22.08 -3.79 -0.35
N THR A 158 20.75 -3.81 -0.19
CA THR A 158 19.82 -2.96 -0.94
C THR A 158 19.08 -2.04 0.03
N ALA A 159 19.07 -0.73 -0.27
CA ALA A 159 18.29 0.23 0.50
C ALA A 159 16.78 0.01 0.23
N ASP A 160 15.96 0.10 1.27
CA ASP A 160 14.50 -0.06 1.20
C ASP A 160 14.07 -1.27 0.37
N PRO A 161 14.47 -2.50 0.79
CA PRO A 161 14.31 -3.70 -0.02
C PRO A 161 12.84 -4.05 -0.22
N LEU A 162 12.50 -4.36 -1.48
CA LEU A 162 11.27 -4.99 -1.92
C LEU A 162 11.60 -6.34 -2.55
N PHE A 163 10.96 -7.40 -2.07
CA PHE A 163 11.22 -8.76 -2.51
C PHE A 163 10.24 -9.14 -3.63
N CYS A 164 10.75 -9.19 -4.85
CA CYS A 164 9.98 -9.52 -6.04
C CYS A 164 10.12 -11.00 -6.38
N VAL A 165 9.00 -11.66 -6.66
CA VAL A 165 8.96 -12.99 -7.25
C VAL A 165 8.98 -12.84 -8.76
N PHE A 166 9.95 -13.50 -9.40
CA PHE A 166 10.04 -13.62 -10.85
C PHE A 166 9.88 -15.09 -11.25
N GLU A 167 9.36 -15.32 -12.45
CA GLU A 167 9.44 -16.59 -13.15
C GLU A 167 10.29 -16.44 -14.42
N LYS A 168 10.80 -17.56 -14.93
CA LYS A 168 11.57 -17.57 -16.17
C LYS A 168 10.62 -17.66 -17.35
N ASP A 169 10.56 -16.63 -18.19
CA ASP A 169 9.80 -16.64 -19.45
C ASP A 169 10.68 -16.89 -20.70
N TYR A 170 10.13 -17.47 -21.77
CA TYR A 170 10.80 -17.60 -23.07
C TYR A 170 10.11 -16.66 -24.03
N VAL A 171 10.86 -15.74 -24.63
CA VAL A 171 10.35 -14.80 -25.62
C VAL A 171 11.13 -14.95 -26.93
N VAL A 172 10.42 -14.82 -28.04
CA VAL A 172 11.04 -14.76 -29.36
C VAL A 172 11.71 -13.40 -29.51
N THR A 173 12.97 -13.40 -29.98
CA THR A 173 13.77 -12.22 -30.29
C THR A 173 14.35 -12.34 -31.70
N GLU A 174 14.93 -11.27 -32.22
CA GLU A 174 15.74 -11.35 -33.43
C GLU A 174 17.15 -11.88 -33.09
N GLU A 175 17.75 -12.63 -34.00
CA GLU A 175 19.07 -13.26 -33.83
C GLU A 175 20.21 -12.24 -33.66
N GLY A 176 20.06 -11.05 -34.23
CA GLY A 176 21.03 -9.96 -34.08
C GLY A 176 21.10 -9.37 -32.66
N TYR A 177 20.12 -9.69 -31.81
CA TYR A 177 20.16 -9.36 -30.38
C TYR A 177 20.67 -10.57 -29.59
N GLY A 178 21.14 -10.32 -28.36
CA GLY A 178 21.61 -11.40 -27.50
C GLY A 178 20.46 -12.38 -27.21
N HIS A 179 20.58 -13.62 -27.68
CA HIS A 179 19.63 -14.72 -27.49
C HIS A 179 20.32 -15.90 -26.80
N ASP A 180 19.53 -16.81 -26.21
CA ASP A 180 20.05 -17.93 -25.42
C ASP A 180 20.01 -19.26 -26.18
N ARG A 181 19.08 -19.42 -27.14
CA ARG A 181 19.03 -20.58 -28.04
C ARG A 181 18.30 -20.29 -29.35
N ILE A 182 18.41 -21.23 -30.29
CA ILE A 182 17.64 -21.26 -31.54
C ILE A 182 16.67 -22.43 -31.52
N ASP A 183 15.39 -22.15 -31.75
CA ASP A 183 14.35 -23.15 -31.89
C ASP A 183 13.85 -23.16 -33.35
N TRP A 184 13.73 -24.35 -33.93
CA TRP A 184 13.05 -24.55 -35.20
C TRP A 184 11.63 -25.07 -34.94
N ALA A 185 10.63 -24.50 -35.61
CA ALA A 185 9.23 -24.89 -35.49
C ALA A 185 8.63 -25.28 -36.84
N ASP A 186 7.79 -26.31 -36.88
CA ASP A 186 6.97 -26.65 -38.04
C ASP A 186 5.66 -25.84 -37.99
N VAL A 187 5.54 -24.85 -38.87
CA VAL A 187 4.42 -23.91 -38.90
C VAL A 187 3.12 -24.58 -39.36
N ARG A 188 3.20 -25.75 -40.01
CA ARG A 188 2.01 -26.51 -40.42
C ARG A 188 1.34 -27.23 -39.27
N ASP A 189 2.09 -27.53 -38.22
CA ASP A 189 1.68 -28.36 -37.09
C ASP A 189 1.63 -27.52 -35.81
N GLU A 190 0.80 -26.47 -35.82
CA GLU A 190 0.57 -25.58 -34.67
C GLU A 190 1.87 -25.04 -34.02
N TYR A 191 2.90 -24.75 -34.84
CA TYR A 191 4.22 -24.32 -34.36
C TYR A 191 4.92 -25.33 -33.45
N THR A 192 4.71 -26.63 -33.69
CA THR A 192 5.39 -27.70 -32.95
C THR A 192 6.90 -27.54 -33.08
N LEU A 193 7.57 -27.49 -31.93
CA LEU A 193 9.03 -27.38 -31.84
C LEU A 193 9.69 -28.67 -32.35
N ILE A 194 10.68 -28.50 -33.21
CA ILE A 194 11.52 -29.59 -33.70
C ILE A 194 12.59 -29.84 -32.62
N ASP A 195 12.70 -31.10 -32.21
CA ASP A 195 13.70 -31.56 -31.23
C ASP A 195 15.12 -31.10 -31.66
N PRO A 196 15.82 -30.29 -30.84
CA PRO A 196 17.16 -29.78 -31.12
C PRO A 196 18.20 -30.86 -31.44
N ASP A 197 18.02 -32.07 -30.90
CA ASP A 197 18.96 -33.18 -31.08
C ASP A 197 18.62 -34.08 -32.28
N SER A 198 17.58 -33.73 -33.05
CA SER A 198 17.13 -34.52 -34.21
C SER A 198 17.91 -34.20 -35.49
N ASP A 199 18.07 -35.20 -36.36
CA ASP A 199 18.62 -35.02 -37.72
C ASP A 199 17.88 -33.94 -38.52
N LYS A 200 16.56 -33.79 -38.28
CA LYS A 200 15.73 -32.78 -38.92
C LYS A 200 16.17 -31.37 -38.51
N TRP A 201 16.39 -31.14 -37.22
CA TRP A 201 16.88 -29.86 -36.72
C TRP A 201 18.26 -29.54 -37.30
N HIS A 202 19.21 -30.48 -37.21
CA HIS A 202 20.57 -30.28 -37.73
C HIS A 202 20.61 -30.00 -39.23
N ARG A 203 19.73 -30.67 -40.00
CA ARG A 203 19.59 -30.42 -41.44
C ARG A 203 19.09 -29.01 -41.72
N LEU A 204 18.06 -28.55 -41.01
CA LEU A 204 17.49 -27.21 -41.21
C LEU A 204 18.50 -26.13 -40.84
N GLU A 205 19.19 -26.28 -39.72
CA GLU A 205 20.25 -25.36 -39.30
C GLU A 205 21.40 -25.34 -40.31
N ALA A 206 21.85 -26.51 -40.80
CA ALA A 206 22.90 -26.57 -41.82
C ALA A 206 22.51 -25.90 -43.15
N LEU A 207 21.24 -26.03 -43.58
CA LEU A 207 20.75 -25.33 -44.77
C LEU A 207 20.74 -23.82 -44.57
N TYR A 208 20.27 -23.35 -43.41
CA TYR A 208 20.27 -21.93 -43.06
C TYR A 208 21.69 -21.35 -43.04
N GLN A 209 22.62 -22.00 -42.33
CA GLN A 209 24.03 -21.59 -42.23
C GLN A 209 24.75 -21.59 -43.58
N ALA A 210 24.35 -22.47 -44.51
CA ALA A 210 24.88 -22.51 -45.87
C ALA A 210 24.20 -21.51 -46.83
N CYS A 211 23.36 -20.60 -46.32
CA CYS A 211 22.55 -19.66 -47.09
C CYS A 211 21.72 -20.35 -48.20
N ARG A 212 21.21 -21.54 -47.91
CA ARG A 212 20.31 -22.29 -48.81
C ARG A 212 18.86 -21.97 -48.47
N ASP A 213 17.99 -22.10 -49.47
CA ASP A 213 16.55 -22.00 -49.24
C ASP A 213 16.08 -23.08 -48.26
N VAL A 214 15.41 -22.64 -47.19
CA VAL A 214 14.70 -23.50 -46.25
C VAL A 214 13.22 -23.45 -46.61
N ASP A 215 12.53 -24.59 -46.50
CA ASP A 215 11.08 -24.65 -46.75
C ASP A 215 10.35 -23.68 -45.81
N LYS A 216 9.44 -22.87 -46.37
CA LYS A 216 8.66 -21.83 -45.67
C LYS A 216 7.77 -22.39 -44.56
N ASN A 217 7.54 -23.70 -44.56
CA ASN A 217 6.86 -24.41 -43.47
C ASN A 217 7.68 -24.49 -42.19
N TYR A 218 8.97 -24.15 -42.22
CA TYR A 218 9.83 -24.14 -41.05
C TYR A 218 10.21 -22.72 -40.68
N GLN A 219 10.02 -22.40 -39.40
CA GLN A 219 10.39 -21.12 -38.84
C GLN A 219 11.54 -21.30 -37.86
N ARG A 220 12.59 -20.48 -38.05
CA ARG A 220 13.73 -20.39 -37.15
C ARG A 220 13.52 -19.21 -36.21
N ASN A 221 13.50 -19.47 -34.90
CA ASN A 221 13.27 -18.45 -33.89
C ASN A 221 14.48 -18.36 -32.96
N ALA A 222 15.00 -17.16 -32.77
CA ALA A 222 15.92 -16.90 -31.68
C ALA A 222 15.12 -16.69 -30.40
N ILE A 223 15.48 -17.41 -29.34
CA ILE A 223 14.75 -17.43 -28.07
C ILE A 223 15.61 -16.84 -26.96
N LYS A 224 15.02 -15.93 -26.19
CA LYS A 224 15.59 -15.31 -25.00
C LYS A 224 14.87 -15.83 -23.76
N LEU A 225 15.63 -16.25 -22.77
CA LEU A 225 15.15 -16.49 -21.41
C LEU A 225 15.14 -15.15 -20.66
N VAL A 226 13.96 -14.70 -20.26
CA VAL A 226 13.76 -13.43 -19.55
C VAL A 226 13.17 -13.65 -18.17
N ASP A 227 13.40 -12.68 -17.29
CA ASP A 227 12.80 -12.65 -15.97
C ASP A 227 11.46 -11.92 -16.06
N LYS A 228 10.37 -12.65 -15.84
CA LYS A 228 9.02 -12.11 -15.86
C LYS A 228 8.53 -11.90 -14.44
N PHE A 229 8.17 -10.65 -14.14
CA PHE A 229 7.64 -10.27 -12.83
C PHE A 229 6.31 -10.98 -12.57
N VAL A 230 6.16 -11.53 -11.35
CA VAL A 230 4.93 -12.19 -10.88
C VAL A 230 4.25 -11.34 -9.82
N THR A 231 4.97 -11.05 -8.73
CA THR A 231 4.44 -10.29 -7.60
C THR A 231 5.57 -9.73 -6.73
N ALA A 232 5.24 -8.89 -5.75
CA ALA A 232 6.18 -8.33 -4.80
C ALA A 232 5.65 -8.40 -3.36
N ALA A 233 6.56 -8.54 -2.41
CA ALA A 233 6.28 -8.55 -0.98
C ALA A 233 7.29 -7.67 -0.22
N PHE A 234 6.85 -7.09 0.89
CA PHE A 234 7.71 -6.31 1.79
C PHE A 234 8.76 -7.17 2.53
N THR A 235 8.47 -8.46 2.72
CA THR A 235 9.36 -9.39 3.43
C THR A 235 9.83 -10.53 2.51
N GLU A 236 11.05 -11.02 2.75
CA GLU A 236 11.58 -12.18 2.03
C GLU A 236 10.70 -13.42 2.25
N GLU A 237 10.22 -13.60 3.48
CA GLU A 237 9.34 -14.71 3.83
C GLU A 237 8.02 -14.63 3.07
N GLY A 238 7.40 -13.45 2.94
CA GLY A 238 6.19 -13.29 2.14
C GLY A 238 6.38 -13.66 0.67
N ALA A 239 7.54 -13.35 0.08
CA ALA A 239 7.86 -13.77 -1.28
C ALA A 239 8.06 -15.29 -1.40
N LYS A 240 8.74 -15.91 -0.41
CA LYS A 240 8.89 -17.38 -0.34
C LYS A 240 7.55 -18.09 -0.15
N ASP A 241 6.66 -17.52 0.66
CA ASP A 241 5.31 -18.03 0.90
C ASP A 241 4.49 -18.07 -0.38
N HIS A 242 4.56 -17.01 -1.19
CA HIS A 242 3.92 -17.00 -2.50
C HIS A 242 4.42 -18.15 -3.38
N ILE A 243 5.74 -18.36 -3.47
CA ILE A 243 6.32 -19.46 -4.25
C ILE A 243 5.90 -20.81 -3.68
N ARG A 244 5.88 -20.96 -2.35
CA ARG A 244 5.47 -22.20 -1.68
C ARG A 244 4.00 -22.56 -1.95
N MET A 245 3.11 -21.56 -1.94
CA MET A 245 1.67 -21.76 -2.15
C MET A 245 1.31 -21.92 -3.63
N ASN A 246 1.96 -21.16 -4.52
CA ASN A 246 1.59 -21.05 -5.94
C ASN A 246 2.62 -21.65 -6.90
N GLY A 247 3.70 -22.25 -6.40
CA GLY A 247 4.85 -22.67 -7.21
C GLY A 247 4.55 -23.67 -8.31
N HIS A 248 3.48 -24.45 -8.18
CA HIS A 248 3.03 -25.38 -9.23
C HIS A 248 2.52 -24.67 -10.50
N ASN A 249 2.12 -23.39 -10.39
CA ASN A 249 1.70 -22.55 -11.51
C ASN A 249 2.83 -21.67 -12.07
N LEU A 250 4.02 -21.71 -11.46
CA LEU A 250 5.13 -20.84 -11.80
C LEU A 250 6.27 -21.60 -12.47
N ARG A 251 6.93 -21.00 -13.46
CA ARG A 251 8.05 -21.64 -14.16
C ARG A 251 9.41 -21.21 -13.60
N LYS A 252 10.09 -22.12 -12.90
CA LYS A 252 11.41 -21.87 -12.26
C LYS A 252 11.40 -20.54 -11.45
N PRO A 253 10.47 -20.37 -10.51
CA PRO A 253 10.33 -19.11 -9.78
C PRO A 253 11.54 -18.84 -8.88
N PHE A 254 11.89 -17.57 -8.69
CA PHE A 254 12.94 -17.14 -7.78
C PHE A 254 12.63 -15.77 -7.17
N VAL A 255 13.25 -15.46 -6.03
CA VAL A 255 13.12 -14.18 -5.35
C VAL A 255 14.30 -13.28 -5.69
N TYR A 256 13.98 -12.09 -6.20
CA TYR A 256 14.93 -11.02 -6.50
C TYR A 256 14.65 -9.81 -5.60
N VAL A 257 15.68 -9.13 -5.12
CA VAL A 257 15.53 -7.92 -4.30
C VAL A 257 15.74 -6.70 -5.17
N THR A 258 14.74 -5.82 -5.17
CA THR A 258 14.83 -4.47 -5.72
C THR A 258 14.73 -3.43 -4.61
N SER A 259 14.94 -2.17 -4.94
CA SER A 259 14.81 -1.04 -4.00
C SER A 259 13.53 -0.27 -4.27
N LEU A 260 12.90 0.22 -3.20
CA LEU A 260 11.83 1.23 -3.26
C LEU A 260 12.37 2.65 -3.52
N PHE A 261 13.63 2.78 -3.91
CA PHE A 261 14.30 4.06 -4.18
C PHE A 261 13.48 4.96 -5.11
N ARG A 262 13.31 6.22 -4.69
CA ARG A 262 12.48 7.25 -5.35
C ARG A 262 10.98 6.93 -5.36
N THR A 263 10.50 6.15 -4.41
CA THR A 263 9.07 5.95 -4.16
C THR A 263 8.74 6.31 -2.70
N PRO A 264 8.62 7.62 -2.36
CA PRO A 264 8.43 8.09 -0.99
C PRO A 264 7.23 7.45 -0.28
N GLU A 265 6.09 7.34 -0.96
CA GLU A 265 4.87 6.71 -0.43
C GLU A 265 5.12 5.27 0.07
N MET A 266 5.84 4.47 -0.73
CA MET A 266 6.14 3.07 -0.38
C MET A 266 7.21 2.97 0.72
N ILE A 267 8.15 3.91 0.76
CA ILE A 267 9.16 4.00 1.82
C ILE A 267 8.46 4.35 3.15
N GLU A 268 7.59 5.35 3.15
CA GLU A 268 6.81 5.76 4.34
C GLU A 268 5.93 4.62 4.84
N LEU A 269 5.21 3.92 3.96
CA LEU A 269 4.42 2.75 4.33
C LEU A 269 5.30 1.66 4.94
N ARG A 270 6.45 1.37 4.33
CA ARG A 270 7.38 0.35 4.83
C ARG A 270 7.95 0.72 6.19
N ASP A 271 8.32 1.98 6.40
CA ASP A 271 8.85 2.46 7.67
C ASP A 271 7.77 2.48 8.76
N TRP A 272 6.54 2.83 8.41
CA TRP A 272 5.39 2.69 9.30
C TRP A 272 5.22 1.23 9.73
N LEU A 273 5.19 0.29 8.78
CA LEU A 273 5.08 -1.15 9.06
C LEU A 273 6.22 -1.64 9.98
N LYS A 274 7.45 -1.19 9.72
CA LYS A 274 8.64 -1.54 10.51
C LYS A 274 8.51 -1.10 11.98
N ASN A 275 7.84 0.03 12.23
CA ASN A 275 7.68 0.63 13.56
C ASN A 275 6.47 0.07 14.35
N GLN A 276 5.57 -0.69 13.72
CA GLN A 276 4.41 -1.26 14.44
C GLN A 276 4.78 -2.32 15.49
N GLY A 277 5.96 -2.94 15.38
CA GLY A 277 6.46 -3.92 16.36
C GLY A 277 7.17 -3.33 17.58
N MET A 278 7.07 -2.01 17.85
CA MET A 278 7.78 -1.32 18.94
C MET A 278 6.89 -0.86 20.10
N GLN A 279 5.56 -0.94 19.99
CA GLN A 279 4.65 -0.29 20.96
C GLN A 279 4.51 -1.00 22.33
N GLU A 280 5.20 -2.12 22.58
CA GLU A 280 5.07 -2.86 23.85
C GLU A 280 6.07 -2.48 24.95
N VAL A 281 7.02 -1.56 24.73
CA VAL A 281 8.17 -1.39 25.66
C VAL A 281 8.17 -0.09 26.48
N THR A 282 7.25 0.85 26.28
CA THR A 282 7.31 2.17 26.95
C THR A 282 6.39 2.39 28.16
N ASN A 283 5.82 1.33 28.74
CA ASN A 283 5.02 1.42 29.97
C ASN A 283 5.58 0.49 31.07
N ALA A 284 6.85 0.66 31.41
CA ALA A 284 7.44 0.13 32.63
C ALA A 284 8.68 0.95 32.98
N ASP A 285 8.47 2.06 33.69
CA ASP A 285 9.40 2.68 34.66
C ASP A 285 8.67 3.74 35.48
#